data_AF-A0A2U1S4K1-F1
#
_entry.id   AF-A0A2U1S4K1-F1
#
_cell.length_a   1.000
_cell.length_b   1.000
_cell.length_c   1.000
_cell.angle_alpha   90.00
_cell.angle_beta   90.00
_cell.angle_gamma   90.00
#
_symmetry.space_group_name_H-M   'P 1'
#
loop_
_entity.id
_entity.type
_entity.pdbx_description
1 polymer ?
#
loop_
_entity_poly.entity_id
_entity_poly.type
_entity_poly.pdbx_seq_one_letter_code
_entity_poly.pdbx_strand_id
1 'polypeptide(L)' 'IKLQDDSIVSIRTKGLIGEKYVRITPGGSDTMVQPGGKLRDTEDPIDIEQLISNYIFGKL' A
#
# COMPACT_ATOMS: atom_id res chain seq x y z
N ILE A 1 -4.59 -0.53 -18.61
CA ILE A 1 -4.72 -1.40 -17.42
C ILE A 1 -6.15 -1.26 -16.90
N LYS A 2 -6.81 -2.35 -16.51
CA LYS A 2 -8.13 -2.31 -15.87
C LYS A 2 -7.94 -2.50 -14.37
N LEU A 3 -8.60 -1.68 -13.57
CA LEU A 3 -8.53 -1.71 -12.10
C LEU A 3 -9.94 -1.78 -11.55
N GLN A 4 -10.17 -2.68 -10.60
CA GLN A 4 -11.40 -2.70 -9.81
C GLN A 4 -11.48 -1.45 -8.93
N ASP A 5 -12.67 -0.94 -8.65
CA ASP A 5 -12.83 0.27 -7.84
C ASP A 5 -12.44 0.12 -6.36
N ASP A 6 -12.42 -1.12 -5.87
CA ASP A 6 -11.92 -1.54 -4.57
C ASP A 6 -10.44 -1.98 -4.58
N SER A 7 -9.70 -1.67 -5.65
CA SER A 7 -8.26 -1.96 -5.68
C SER A 7 -7.52 -1.12 -4.64
N ILE A 8 -6.68 -1.77 -3.85
CA ILE A 8 -5.94 -1.13 -2.76
C ILE A 8 -4.63 -0.56 -3.28
N VAL A 9 -4.42 0.74 -3.10
CA VAL A 9 -3.19 1.44 -3.46
C VAL A 9 -2.27 1.54 -2.24
N SER A 10 -1.01 1.16 -2.39
CA SER A 10 -0.04 1.18 -1.30
C SER A 10 1.30 1.73 -1.74
N ILE A 11 1.99 2.44 -0.86
CA ILE A 11 3.39 2.84 -1.08
C ILE A 11 4.29 1.77 -0.47
N ARG A 12 5.21 1.23 -1.26
CA ARG A 12 6.16 0.20 -0.86
C ARG A 12 7.59 0.63 -1.17
N THR A 13 8.54 0.13 -0.39
CA THR A 13 9.97 0.33 -0.61
C THR A 13 10.55 -0.95 -1.22
N LYS A 14 11.42 -0.81 -2.21
CA LYS A 14 12.13 -1.96 -2.80
C LYS A 14 13.19 -2.46 -1.82
N GLY A 15 12.92 -3.58 -1.15
CA GLY A 15 13.78 -4.07 -0.07
C GLY A 15 13.76 -3.12 1.14
N LEU A 16 14.84 -3.11 1.93
CA LEU A 16 14.93 -2.31 3.15
C LEU A 16 15.17 -0.81 2.88
N ILE A 17 15.96 -0.48 1.85
CA ILE A 17 16.50 0.87 1.64
C ILE A 17 16.37 1.38 0.19
N GLY A 18 15.65 0.66 -0.67
CA GLY A 18 15.54 1.01 -2.07
C GLY A 18 14.58 2.17 -2.35
N GLU A 19 14.28 2.36 -3.63
CA GLU A 19 13.31 3.35 -4.09
C GLU A 19 11.87 3.00 -3.62
N LYS A 20 11.05 4.04 -3.45
CA LYS A 20 9.62 3.91 -3.17
C LYS A 20 8.86 3.76 -4.49
N TYR A 21 7.86 2.90 -4.49
CA TYR A 21 6.98 2.68 -5.62
C TYR A 21 5.52 2.50 -5.17
N VAL A 22 4.60 2.74 -6.10
CA VAL A 22 3.18 2.49 -5.88
C VAL A 22 2.86 1.05 -6.26
N ARG A 23 2.28 0.30 -5.33
CA ARG A 23 1.77 -1.05 -5.56
C ARG A 23 0.25 -1.02 -5.48
N ILE A 24 -0.39 -1.49 -6.54
CA ILE A 24 -1.85 -1.64 -6.60
C ILE A 24 -2.15 -3.13 -6.45
N THR A 25 -2.93 -3.48 -5.43
CA THR A 25 -3.45 -4.83 -5.25
C THR A 25 -4.84 -4.91 -5.88
N PRO A 26 -5.11 -5.88 -6.76
CA PRO A 26 -6.45 -6.09 -7.31
C PRO A 26 -7.46 -6.29 -6.17
N GLY A 27 -8.60 -5.64 -6.29
CA GLY A 27 -9.75 -5.91 -5.44
C GLY A 27 -10.64 -7.03 -6.01
N GLY A 28 -11.77 -7.26 -5.34
CA GLY A 28 -12.76 -8.28 -5.70
C GLY A 28 -14.02 -7.72 -6.34
N SER A 29 -14.10 -6.41 -6.57
CA SER A 29 -15.28 -5.77 -7.12
C SER A 29 -15.53 -6.12 -8.59
N ASP A 30 -16.81 -6.28 -8.95
CA ASP A 30 -17.25 -6.43 -10.34
C ASP A 30 -17.22 -5.11 -11.12
N THR A 31 -17.10 -3.97 -10.41
CA THR A 31 -17.04 -2.64 -11.01
C THR A 31 -15.61 -2.20 -11.27
N MET A 32 -15.42 -1.55 -12.43
CA MET A 32 -14.11 -1.08 -12.89
C MET A 32 -14.02 0.44 -12.80
N VAL A 33 -12.84 0.93 -12.43
CA VAL A 33 -12.54 2.37 -12.43
C VAL A 33 -12.55 2.89 -13.87
N GLN A 34 -13.34 3.94 -14.11
CA GLN A 34 -13.36 4.63 -15.40
C GLN A 34 -12.08 5.47 -15.60
N PRO A 35 -11.68 5.77 -16.85
CA PRO A 35 -10.58 6.70 -17.11
C PRO A 35 -10.75 8.04 -16.39
N GLY A 36 -9.72 8.49 -15.67
CA GLY A 36 -9.78 9.69 -14.83
C GLY A 36 -10.45 9.50 -13.47
N GLY A 37 -10.94 8.29 -13.17
CA GLY A 37 -11.46 7.89 -11.86
C GLY A 37 -10.37 7.84 -10.79
N LYS A 38 -10.80 7.68 -9.53
CA LYS A 38 -9.91 7.65 -8.36
C LYS A 38 -10.14 6.37 -7.57
N LEU A 39 -9.04 5.75 -7.14
CA LEU A 39 -9.05 4.71 -6.13
C LEU A 39 -9.08 5.37 -4.74
N ARG A 40 -9.91 4.83 -3.85
CA ARG A 40 -10.11 5.38 -2.50
C ARG A 40 -9.45 4.54 -1.42
N ASP A 41 -9.30 3.25 -1.67
CA ASP A 41 -8.69 2.34 -0.72
C ASP A 41 -7.18 2.46 -0.79
N THR A 42 -6.59 2.98 0.29
CA THR A 42 -5.15 3.19 0.39
C THR A 42 -4.60 2.55 1.66
N GLU A 43 -3.39 2.02 1.58
CA GLU A 43 -2.62 1.57 2.72
C GLU A 43 -1.41 2.46 2.96
N ASP A 44 -1.21 2.81 4.22
CA ASP A 44 -0.05 3.57 4.65
C ASP A 44 1.25 2.77 4.42
N PRO A 45 2.36 3.46 4.11
CA PRO A 45 3.66 2.83 4.09
C PRO A 45 4.02 2.34 5.50
N ILE A 46 4.69 1.19 5.56
CA ILE A 46 5.21 0.64 6.81
C ILE A 46 6.46 1.43 7.22
N ASP A 47 6.47 1.94 8.45
CA ASP A 47 7.65 2.50 9.10
C ASP A 47 8.48 1.38 9.73
N ILE A 48 9.54 0.97 9.03
CA ILE A 48 10.42 -0.11 9.47
C ILE A 48 11.20 0.29 10.72
N GLU A 49 11.58 1.57 10.88
CA GLU A 49 12.31 2.03 12.06
C GLU A 49 11.42 1.91 13.30
N GLN A 50 10.16 2.33 13.18
CA GLN A 50 9.19 2.19 14.25
C GLN A 50 8.93 0.72 14.60
N LEU A 51 8.80 -0.16 13.60
CA LEU A 51 8.62 -1.60 13.84
C LEU A 51 9.82 -2.25 14.53
N ILE A 52 11.05 -1.91 14.11
CA ILE A 52 12.27 -2.41 14.75
C ILE A 52 12.37 -1.89 16.18
N SER A 53 12.09 -0.60 16.39
CA SER A 53 12.04 0.02 17.72
C SER A 53 11.04 -0.70 18.62
N ASN A 54 9.81 -0.92 18.14
CA ASN A 54 8.79 -1.67 18.87
C ASN A 54 9.17 -3.13 19.14
N TYR A 55 9.96 -3.76 18.27
CA TYR A 55 10.43 -5.13 18.47
C TYR A 55 11.56 -5.21 19.52
N ILE A 56 12.52 -4.29 19.46
CA ILE A 56 13.68 -4.25 20.38
C ILE A 56 13.28 -3.74 21.77
N PHE A 57 12.43 -2.72 21.83
CA PHE A 57 12.02 -2.04 23.06
C PHE A 57 10.60 -2.44 23.50
N GLY A 58 10.03 -3.50 22.91
CA GLY A 58 8.62 -3.84 23.01
C GLY A 58 8.10 -3.84 24.44
N LYS A 59 7.08 -2.99 24.68
CA LYS A 59 6.36 -2.78 25.95
C LYS A 59 7.24 -2.97 27.19
N LEU A 60 7.70 -1.86 27.78
CA LEU A 60 7.70 -1.83 29.25
C LEU A 60 6.29 -2.16 29.77
#